data_AF-A0A183GIB7-F1
#
_entry.id   AF-A0A183GIB7-F1
#
_cell.length_a   1.000
_cell.length_b   1.000
_cell.length_c   1.000
_cell.angle_alpha   90.00
_cell.angle_beta   90.00
_cell.angle_gamma   90.00
#
_symmetry.space_group_name_H-M   'P 1'
#
loop_
_entity.id
_entity.type
_entity.pdbx_description
1 polymer ?
#
loop_
_entity_poly.entity_id
_entity_poly.type
_entity_poly.pdbx_seq_one_letter_code
_entity_poly.pdbx_strand_id
1 'polypeptide(L)'
;LILGISEAAKDGLGKIRRAIMPERIVKGSVKPPKRGTVWHIQEKELDGWALPFMGSDKSIVNRSQYYDATVNGRRPVHVETYLRLESLFWTAMLALWLTVFAILAQFKFTRSFLQKYPDLCSFNMFKVGNLLPESSRELANNLRYQQEAGPSEKQMAEASFVYWFFAYGYSDHKPLAEQHSGKPTHKMVATCKGPDAGYMSTSGCVLSAALALVHGENLPQGGGVFTTASAFAKTKIYSYLESFGITFQVETPQHHI
;
A
#
# COMPACT_ATOMS: atom_id res chain seq x y z
N LEU A 1 11.44 -7.48 -1.75
CA LEU A 1 11.35 -7.37 -0.27
C LEU A 1 12.70 -7.51 0.43
N ILE A 2 13.40 -8.66 0.30
CA ILE A 2 14.67 -8.97 0.98
C ILE A 2 15.71 -7.83 0.88
N LEU A 3 16.02 -7.38 -0.34
CA LEU A 3 17.01 -6.31 -0.57
C LEU A 3 16.55 -4.96 -0.01
N GLY A 4 15.24 -4.68 -0.07
CA GLY A 4 14.68 -3.46 0.51
C GLY A 4 14.91 -3.41 2.02
N ILE A 5 14.75 -4.52 2.73
CA ILE A 5 15.01 -4.61 4.17
C ILE A 5 16.50 -4.58 4.49
N SER A 6 17.35 -5.25 3.69
CA SER A 6 18.79 -5.28 3.95
C SER A 6 19.46 -3.92 3.77
N GLU A 7 18.95 -3.10 2.84
CA GLU A 7 19.54 -1.79 2.54
C GLU A 7 18.77 -0.61 3.16
N ALA A 8 17.64 -0.82 3.86
CA ALA A 8 16.78 0.24 4.40
C ALA A 8 17.53 1.28 5.27
N ALA A 9 18.56 0.87 6.01
CA ALA A 9 19.35 1.78 6.83
C ALA A 9 20.34 2.65 6.01
N LYS A 10 20.65 2.24 4.77
CA LYS A 10 21.69 2.83 3.91
C LYS A 10 21.16 3.39 2.59
N ASP A 11 19.86 3.24 2.33
CA ASP A 11 19.22 3.60 1.05
C ASP A 11 19.21 5.10 0.73
N GLY A 12 19.49 5.96 1.71
CA GLY A 12 19.52 7.41 1.54
C GLY A 12 18.14 8.04 1.26
N LEU A 13 17.04 7.28 1.33
CA LEU A 13 15.69 7.74 0.97
C LEU A 13 15.26 8.96 1.79
N GLY A 14 15.69 9.05 3.05
CA GLY A 14 15.41 10.22 3.89
C GLY A 14 16.01 11.52 3.33
N LYS A 15 17.22 11.47 2.75
CA LYS A 15 17.86 12.63 2.13
C LYS A 15 17.14 13.01 0.83
N ILE A 16 16.85 12.02 -0.02
CA ILE A 16 16.15 12.21 -1.29
C ILE A 16 14.77 12.84 -1.04
N ARG A 17 14.00 12.30 -0.08
CA ARG A 17 12.67 12.81 0.28
C ARG A 17 12.70 14.28 0.70
N ARG A 18 13.71 14.71 1.46
CA ARG A 18 13.87 16.13 1.82
C ARG A 18 14.25 17.00 0.63
N ALA A 19 15.08 16.50 -0.28
CA ALA A 19 15.49 17.24 -1.47
C ALA A 19 14.33 17.45 -2.46
N ILE A 20 13.44 16.47 -2.61
CA ILE A 20 12.29 16.56 -3.53
C ILE A 20 11.02 17.14 -2.87
N MET A 21 11.02 17.31 -1.54
CA MET A 21 9.95 17.95 -0.79
C MET A 21 10.51 19.04 0.15
N PRO A 22 11.15 20.09 -0.39
CA PRO A 22 11.78 21.14 0.41
C PRO A 22 10.80 22.02 1.19
N GLU A 23 9.57 22.20 0.72
CA GLU A 23 8.59 23.06 1.39
C GLU A 23 8.05 22.43 2.67
N ARG A 24 7.89 23.25 3.72
CA ARG A 24 7.23 22.80 4.95
C ARG A 24 5.72 22.86 4.79
N ILE A 25 5.08 21.70 4.65
CA ILE A 25 3.62 21.59 4.64
C ILE A 25 3.03 21.58 6.06
N VAL A 26 1.97 22.37 6.28
CA VAL A 26 1.28 22.49 7.58
C VAL A 26 0.04 21.60 7.57
N LYS A 27 0.05 20.55 8.39
CA LYS A 27 -1.11 19.67 8.62
C LYS A 27 -2.05 20.25 9.68
N GLY A 28 -3.23 19.66 9.81
CA GLY A 28 -4.17 19.97 10.89
C GLY A 28 -3.53 19.86 12.29
N SER A 29 -3.97 20.72 13.20
CA SER A 29 -3.50 20.79 14.59
C SER A 29 -3.70 19.47 15.37
N VAL A 30 -4.81 18.77 15.10
CA VAL A 30 -5.13 17.49 15.75
C VAL A 30 -4.48 16.33 15.00
N LYS A 31 -3.74 15.50 15.75
CA LYS A 31 -3.15 14.25 15.26
C LYS A 31 -4.05 13.06 15.57
N PRO A 32 -4.00 11.99 14.76
CA PRO A 32 -4.62 10.73 15.09
C PRO A 32 -4.14 10.21 16.45
N PRO A 33 -4.97 9.45 17.19
CA PRO A 33 -4.56 8.81 18.43
C PRO A 33 -3.29 7.97 18.22
N LYS A 34 -2.36 8.02 19.17
CA LYS A 34 -1.21 7.12 19.16
C LYS A 34 -1.69 5.68 19.31
N ARG A 35 -1.24 4.80 18.43
CA ARG A 35 -1.50 3.36 18.48
C ARG A 35 -0.22 2.63 18.89
N GLY A 36 -0.36 1.54 19.64
CA GLY A 36 0.75 0.64 19.95
C GLY A 36 1.20 -0.14 18.72
N THR A 37 2.28 -0.92 18.87
CA THR A 37 2.79 -1.79 17.79
C THR A 37 1.78 -2.87 17.39
N VAL A 38 0.98 -3.34 18.36
CA VAL A 38 -0.18 -4.22 18.16
C VAL A 38 -1.32 -3.61 18.96
N TRP A 39 -2.51 -3.50 18.37
CA TRP A 39 -3.69 -3.04 19.09
C TRP A 39 -4.97 -3.63 18.49
N HIS A 40 -6.02 -3.73 19.29
CA HIS A 40 -7.33 -4.17 18.84
C HIS A 40 -8.06 -3.00 18.17
N ILE A 41 -8.60 -3.21 16.97
CA ILE A 41 -9.36 -2.21 16.24
C ILE A 41 -10.68 -1.97 16.99
N GLN A 42 -11.02 -0.70 17.21
CA GLN A 42 -12.22 -0.29 17.93
C GLN A 42 -13.15 0.49 17.00
N GLU A 43 -13.35 -0.03 15.79
CA GLU A 43 -14.27 0.53 14.81
C GLU A 43 -15.46 -0.39 14.65
N LYS A 44 -16.67 0.18 14.59
CA LYS A 44 -17.92 -0.60 14.45
C LYS A 44 -17.92 -1.44 13.17
N GLU A 45 -17.31 -0.91 12.11
CA GLU A 45 -17.30 -1.49 10.77
C GLU A 45 -16.19 -2.54 10.59
N LEU A 46 -15.17 -2.56 11.46
CA LEU A 46 -14.01 -3.42 11.32
C LEU A 46 -13.50 -3.89 12.67
N ASP A 47 -13.56 -5.21 12.88
CA ASP A 47 -13.02 -5.88 14.05
C ASP A 47 -11.69 -6.60 13.75
N GLY A 48 -10.86 -6.82 14.76
CA GLY A 48 -9.61 -7.56 14.67
C GLY A 48 -8.41 -6.79 15.22
N TRP A 49 -7.22 -7.23 14.81
CA TRP A 49 -5.94 -6.74 15.34
C TRP A 49 -5.17 -5.99 14.27
N ALA A 50 -4.61 -4.84 14.65
CA ALA A 50 -3.86 -3.97 13.74
C ALA A 50 -2.36 -3.95 14.06
N LEU A 51 -1.56 -4.03 13.00
CA LEU A 51 -0.12 -3.81 12.97
C LEU A 51 0.21 -2.61 12.07
N PRO A 52 1.26 -1.82 12.35
CA PRO A 52 1.75 -0.82 11.40
C PRO A 52 2.08 -1.46 10.04
N PHE A 53 1.54 -0.90 8.96
CA PHE A 53 1.88 -1.34 7.62
C PHE A 53 3.19 -0.67 7.18
N MET A 54 4.26 -1.45 7.07
CA MET A 54 5.60 -0.98 6.69
C MET A 54 5.80 -0.92 5.16
N GLY A 55 4.74 -0.61 4.41
CA GLY A 55 4.77 -0.49 2.95
C GLY A 55 4.96 0.93 2.44
N SER A 56 4.74 1.10 1.13
CA SER A 56 4.91 2.38 0.44
C SER A 56 3.77 3.38 0.66
N ASP A 57 2.59 2.93 1.07
CA ASP A 57 1.34 3.69 1.08
C ASP A 57 1.49 5.06 1.75
N LYS A 58 1.94 5.08 3.01
CA LYS A 58 2.15 6.32 3.76
C LYS A 58 3.12 7.26 3.04
N SER A 59 4.16 6.73 2.39
CA SER A 59 5.14 7.55 1.66
C SER A 59 4.58 8.14 0.37
N ILE A 60 3.78 7.36 -0.38
CA ILE A 60 3.12 7.82 -1.61
C ILE A 60 2.06 8.86 -1.26
N VAL A 61 1.21 8.59 -0.26
CA VAL A 61 0.20 9.55 0.20
C VAL A 61 0.84 10.85 0.66
N ASN A 62 1.91 10.80 1.44
CA ASN A 62 2.60 12.04 1.86
C ASN A 62 3.18 12.82 0.67
N ARG A 63 3.75 12.15 -0.34
CA ARG A 63 4.25 12.83 -1.55
C ARG A 63 3.10 13.43 -2.39
N SER A 64 1.97 12.74 -2.50
CA SER A 64 0.78 13.27 -3.17
C SER A 64 0.22 14.49 -2.45
N GLN A 65 0.12 14.43 -1.12
CA GLN A 65 -0.33 15.55 -0.29
C GLN A 65 0.62 16.74 -0.35
N TYR A 66 1.92 16.49 -0.49
CA TYR A 66 2.89 17.56 -0.71
C TYR A 66 2.61 18.31 -2.00
N TYR A 67 2.43 17.59 -3.11
CA TYR A 67 2.06 18.19 -4.40
C TYR A 67 0.74 18.96 -4.29
N ASP A 68 -0.25 18.38 -3.63
CA ASP A 68 -1.56 19.02 -3.44
C ASP A 68 -1.47 20.29 -2.58
N ALA A 69 -0.61 20.32 -1.56
CA ALA A 69 -0.42 21.49 -0.72
C ALA A 69 0.34 22.62 -1.42
N THR A 70 1.36 22.28 -2.21
CA THR A 70 2.27 23.24 -2.85
C THR A 70 1.77 23.76 -4.19
N VAL A 71 1.09 22.91 -4.96
CA VAL A 71 0.61 23.23 -6.32
C VAL A 71 -0.89 23.53 -6.33
N ASN A 72 -1.69 22.75 -5.60
CA ASN A 72 -3.15 22.84 -5.66
C ASN A 72 -3.78 23.62 -4.49
N GLY A 73 -2.99 24.10 -3.53
CA GLY A 73 -3.49 24.81 -2.36
C GLY A 73 -4.47 23.98 -1.51
N ARG A 74 -4.25 22.66 -1.40
CA ARG A 74 -5.10 21.77 -0.60
C ARG A 74 -4.48 21.44 0.76
N ARG A 75 -5.32 21.36 1.78
CA ARG A 75 -4.87 21.09 3.15
C ARG A 75 -4.43 19.62 3.27
N PRO A 76 -3.18 19.34 3.71
CA PRO A 76 -2.75 17.98 3.97
C PRO A 76 -3.34 17.46 5.29
N VAL A 77 -3.61 16.16 5.32
CA VAL A 77 -4.11 15.42 6.48
C VAL A 77 -3.04 14.50 7.07
N HIS A 78 -3.27 14.10 8.32
CA HIS A 78 -2.50 13.03 8.96
C HIS A 78 -3.01 11.68 8.46
N VAL A 79 -2.09 10.82 8.04
CA VAL A 79 -2.41 9.49 7.53
C VAL A 79 -1.52 8.48 8.21
N GLU A 80 -2.15 7.44 8.75
CA GLU A 80 -1.52 6.26 9.32
C GLU A 80 -2.12 5.02 8.65
N THR A 81 -1.27 4.04 8.36
CA THR A 81 -1.64 2.84 7.60
C THR A 81 -1.35 1.60 8.43
N TYR A 82 -2.33 0.70 8.51
CA TYR A 82 -2.27 -0.49 9.33
C TYR A 82 -2.70 -1.72 8.54
N LEU A 83 -2.09 -2.86 8.84
CA LEU A 83 -2.53 -4.19 8.38
C LEU A 83 -3.47 -4.77 9.44
N ARG A 84 -4.64 -5.25 9.01
CA ARG A 84 -5.61 -5.93 9.88
C ARG A 84 -5.43 -7.45 9.80
N LEU A 85 -5.47 -8.12 10.95
CA LEU A 85 -5.50 -9.56 11.10
C LEU A 85 -6.69 -9.98 11.98
N GLU A 86 -7.16 -11.21 11.80
CA GLU A 86 -8.34 -11.72 12.50
C GLU A 86 -8.10 -11.97 14.00
N SER A 87 -6.91 -12.41 14.39
CA SER A 87 -6.63 -12.80 15.77
C SER A 87 -5.29 -12.29 16.28
N LEU A 88 -5.19 -12.13 17.60
CA LEU A 88 -3.95 -11.78 18.27
C LEU A 88 -2.86 -12.83 18.03
N PHE A 89 -3.25 -14.10 18.01
CA PHE A 89 -2.32 -15.20 17.77
C PHE A 89 -1.65 -15.09 16.39
N TRP A 90 -2.44 -14.94 15.32
CA TRP A 90 -1.89 -14.78 13.97
C TRP A 90 -1.09 -13.50 13.82
N THR A 91 -1.52 -12.43 14.50
CA THR A 91 -0.78 -11.16 14.58
C THR A 91 0.61 -11.36 15.20
N ALA A 92 0.69 -12.08 16.33
CA ALA A 92 1.94 -12.37 17.01
C ALA A 92 2.86 -13.27 16.17
N MET A 93 2.30 -14.31 15.52
CA MET A 93 3.06 -15.18 14.63
C MET A 93 3.62 -14.43 13.42
N LEU A 94 2.82 -13.57 12.79
CA LEU A 94 3.29 -12.74 11.67
C LEU A 94 4.37 -11.76 12.13
N ALA A 95 4.19 -11.08 13.26
CA ALA A 95 5.18 -10.14 13.79
C ALA A 95 6.51 -10.85 14.12
N LEU A 96 6.45 -12.04 14.73
CA LEU A 96 7.61 -12.87 15.00
C LEU A 96 8.30 -13.28 13.69
N TRP A 97 7.55 -13.78 12.72
CA TRP A 97 8.10 -14.16 11.41
C TRP A 97 8.76 -12.99 10.68
N LEU A 98 8.11 -11.82 10.62
CA LEU A 98 8.68 -10.60 10.01
C LEU A 98 9.97 -10.16 10.71
N THR A 99 10.03 -10.28 12.04
CA THR A 99 11.22 -9.94 12.82
C THR A 99 12.38 -10.88 12.50
N VAL A 100 12.14 -12.19 12.52
CA VAL A 100 13.14 -13.20 12.15
C VAL A 100 13.59 -12.99 10.71
N PHE A 101 12.65 -12.81 9.78
CA PHE A 101 12.92 -12.55 8.37
C PHE A 101 13.78 -11.29 8.19
N ALA A 102 13.47 -10.20 8.89
CA ALA A 102 14.23 -8.96 8.81
C ALA A 102 15.68 -9.12 9.32
N ILE A 103 15.88 -9.87 10.40
CA ILE A 103 17.22 -10.21 10.92
C ILE A 103 17.99 -11.06 9.89
N LEU A 104 17.37 -12.11 9.37
CA LEU A 104 17.99 -12.98 8.36
C LEU A 104 18.30 -12.24 7.05
N ALA A 105 17.54 -11.20 6.69
CA ALA A 105 17.82 -10.37 5.52
C ALA A 105 19.11 -9.55 5.66
N GLN A 106 19.61 -9.29 6.88
CA GLN A 106 20.82 -8.46 7.10
C GLN A 106 22.12 -9.20 6.79
N PHE A 107 22.20 -10.51 6.99
CA PHE A 107 23.45 -11.26 6.80
C PHE A 107 23.52 -11.85 5.39
N LYS A 108 24.67 -11.67 4.71
CA LYS A 108 24.85 -12.09 3.31
C LYS A 108 24.54 -13.56 3.07
N PHE A 109 24.97 -14.44 3.98
CA PHE A 109 24.75 -15.89 3.86
C PHE A 109 23.27 -16.26 3.99
N THR A 110 22.59 -15.79 5.04
CA THR A 110 21.15 -16.07 5.26
C THR A 110 20.29 -15.37 4.20
N ARG A 111 20.67 -14.17 3.75
CA ARG A 111 20.04 -13.49 2.62
C ARG A 111 20.10 -14.32 1.35
N SER A 112 21.26 -14.92 1.05
CA SER A 112 21.42 -15.83 -0.09
C SER A 112 20.54 -17.07 0.05
N PHE A 113 20.36 -17.58 1.28
CA PHE A 113 19.45 -18.69 1.56
C PHE A 113 17.98 -18.31 1.32
N LEU A 114 17.52 -17.17 1.87
CA LEU A 114 16.15 -16.66 1.69
C LEU A 114 15.79 -16.48 0.21
N GLN A 115 16.77 -16.06 -0.62
CA GLN A 115 16.58 -15.90 -2.06
C GLN A 115 16.55 -17.24 -2.82
N LYS A 116 17.29 -18.25 -2.33
CA LYS A 116 17.41 -19.56 -2.99
C LYS A 116 16.24 -20.48 -2.66
N TYR A 117 15.62 -20.33 -1.49
CA TYR A 117 14.53 -21.19 -0.99
C TYR A 117 13.30 -20.38 -0.56
N PRO A 118 12.71 -19.56 -1.46
CA PRO A 118 11.56 -18.72 -1.11
C PRO A 118 10.32 -19.55 -0.74
N ASP A 119 10.18 -20.75 -1.27
CA ASP A 119 9.14 -21.72 -0.94
C ASP A 119 9.26 -22.20 0.51
N LEU A 120 10.44 -22.64 0.93
CA LEU A 120 10.67 -23.04 2.32
C LEU A 120 10.47 -21.86 3.29
N CYS A 121 11.00 -20.68 2.94
CA CYS A 121 10.93 -19.49 3.78
C CYS A 121 9.52 -18.88 3.86
N SER A 122 8.64 -19.21 2.91
CA SER A 122 7.23 -18.83 2.90
C SER A 122 6.30 -19.96 3.34
N PHE A 123 6.82 -21.06 3.89
CA PHE A 123 6.04 -22.23 4.30
C PHE A 123 5.19 -22.82 3.17
N ASN A 124 5.76 -22.90 1.96
CA ASN A 124 5.11 -23.32 0.71
C ASN A 124 3.92 -22.45 0.28
N MET A 125 3.76 -21.26 0.86
CA MET A 125 2.75 -20.29 0.42
C MET A 125 3.05 -19.78 -1.00
N PHE A 126 4.33 -19.62 -1.34
CA PHE A 126 4.79 -19.36 -2.71
C PHE A 126 5.58 -20.56 -3.21
N LYS A 127 5.17 -21.21 -4.29
CA LYS A 127 5.89 -22.35 -4.86
C LYS A 127 6.78 -21.88 -6.00
N VAL A 128 8.03 -22.31 -6.02
CA VAL A 128 8.83 -22.21 -7.25
C VAL A 128 8.29 -23.25 -8.22
N GLY A 129 7.99 -22.84 -9.45
CA GLY A 129 7.24 -23.65 -10.38
C GLY A 129 8.11 -24.71 -11.00
N ASN A 130 7.87 -25.96 -10.62
CA ASN A 130 8.25 -27.10 -11.41
C ASN A 130 7.11 -27.40 -12.40
N LEU A 131 6.89 -26.50 -13.37
CA LEU A 131 5.89 -26.69 -14.44
C LEU A 131 6.47 -27.40 -15.67
N LEU A 132 7.75 -27.75 -15.66
CA LEU A 132 8.38 -28.47 -16.77
C LEU A 132 8.48 -29.98 -16.46
N PRO A 133 8.07 -30.87 -17.38
CA PRO A 133 8.34 -32.30 -17.30
C PRO A 133 9.85 -32.56 -17.10
N GLU A 134 10.21 -33.68 -16.46
CA GLU A 134 11.63 -34.02 -16.19
C GLU A 134 12.52 -33.97 -17.43
N SER A 135 11.97 -34.31 -18.60
CA SER A 135 12.64 -34.27 -19.91
C SER A 135 13.01 -32.86 -20.39
N SER A 136 12.43 -31.81 -19.82
CA SER A 136 12.65 -30.41 -20.21
C SER A 136 13.57 -29.66 -19.22
N ARG A 137 14.03 -30.33 -18.15
CA ARG A 137 14.90 -29.72 -17.12
C ARG A 137 16.29 -29.36 -17.65
N GLU A 138 16.84 -30.13 -18.60
CA GLU A 138 18.13 -29.80 -19.22
C GLU A 138 18.08 -28.53 -20.08
N LEU A 139 16.97 -28.29 -20.78
CA LEU A 139 16.79 -27.07 -21.59
C LEU A 139 16.57 -25.83 -20.70
N ALA A 140 15.84 -25.98 -19.60
CA ALA A 140 15.59 -24.92 -18.61
C ALA A 140 16.81 -24.58 -17.73
N ASN A 141 17.82 -25.44 -17.66
CA ASN A 141 19.06 -25.10 -16.97
C ASN A 141 19.95 -24.14 -17.79
N ASN A 142 19.80 -24.13 -19.12
CA ASN A 142 20.57 -23.25 -20.02
C ASN A 142 19.88 -21.89 -20.27
N LEU A 143 18.56 -21.81 -20.06
CA LEU A 143 17.79 -20.58 -20.07
C LEU A 143 17.42 -20.26 -18.62
N ARG A 144 17.97 -19.21 -18.01
CA ARG A 144 17.67 -18.72 -16.64
C ARG A 144 16.20 -18.25 -16.46
N TYR A 145 15.23 -18.90 -17.07
CA TYR A 145 13.81 -18.68 -16.89
C TYR A 145 13.27 -19.77 -15.96
N GLN A 146 13.61 -19.66 -14.69
CA GLN A 146 12.95 -20.43 -13.64
C GLN A 146 11.53 -19.86 -13.54
N GLN A 147 10.58 -20.50 -14.23
CA GLN A 147 9.20 -20.07 -14.25
C GLN A 147 8.63 -20.29 -12.84
N GLU A 148 8.66 -19.25 -12.01
CA GLU A 148 8.07 -19.28 -10.67
C GLU A 148 6.59 -19.66 -10.81
N ALA A 149 6.12 -20.68 -10.08
CA ALA A 149 4.72 -21.04 -10.10
C ALA A 149 4.01 -19.96 -9.27
N GLY A 150 3.23 -19.15 -9.96
CA GLY A 150 2.26 -18.30 -9.29
C GLY A 150 1.23 -19.13 -8.50
N PRO A 151 0.35 -18.44 -7.76
CA PRO A 151 -0.83 -19.08 -7.20
C PRO A 151 -1.64 -19.76 -8.32
N SER A 152 -2.31 -20.86 -7.97
CA SER A 152 -3.27 -21.49 -8.88
C SER A 152 -4.42 -20.55 -9.20
N GLU A 153 -5.11 -20.79 -10.31
CA GLU A 153 -6.33 -20.04 -10.68
C GLU A 153 -7.36 -20.05 -9.56
N LYS A 154 -7.52 -21.19 -8.86
CA LYS A 154 -8.42 -21.30 -7.72
C LYS A 154 -8.01 -20.38 -6.57
N GLN A 155 -6.72 -20.36 -6.21
CA GLN A 155 -6.21 -19.47 -5.16
C GLN A 155 -6.42 -17.99 -5.51
N MET A 156 -6.24 -17.61 -6.78
CA MET A 156 -6.52 -16.24 -7.23
C MET A 156 -8.02 -15.92 -7.21
N ALA A 157 -8.88 -16.87 -7.58
CA ALA A 157 -10.33 -16.68 -7.59
C ALA A 157 -10.94 -16.57 -6.19
N GLU A 158 -10.36 -17.24 -5.19
CA GLU A 158 -10.82 -17.19 -3.79
C GLU A 158 -10.22 -16.01 -3.01
N ALA A 159 -9.16 -15.38 -3.53
CA ALA A 159 -8.50 -14.25 -2.89
C ALA A 159 -9.11 -12.90 -3.31
N SER A 160 -9.15 -11.97 -2.36
CA SER A 160 -9.59 -10.59 -2.56
C SER A 160 -8.86 -9.67 -1.60
N PHE A 161 -8.96 -8.35 -1.82
CA PHE A 161 -8.48 -7.37 -0.86
C PHE A 161 -9.59 -6.37 -0.50
N VAL A 162 -9.46 -5.80 0.70
CA VAL A 162 -10.23 -4.63 1.12
C VAL A 162 -9.32 -3.65 1.85
N TYR A 163 -9.22 -2.42 1.35
CA TYR A 163 -8.75 -1.28 2.12
C TYR A 163 -9.94 -0.62 2.82
N TRP A 164 -9.78 -0.36 4.12
CA TRP A 164 -10.71 0.43 4.90
C TRP A 164 -10.10 1.81 5.18
N PHE A 165 -10.86 2.86 4.90
CA PHE A 165 -10.50 4.24 5.14
C PHE A 165 -11.39 4.81 6.24
N PHE A 166 -10.80 5.06 7.40
CA PHE A 166 -11.47 5.73 8.53
C PHE A 166 -11.01 7.19 8.59
N ALA A 167 -11.87 8.10 8.15
CA ALA A 167 -11.59 9.53 8.12
C ALA A 167 -12.31 10.24 9.27
N TYR A 168 -11.58 11.07 10.01
CA TYR A 168 -12.09 11.90 11.10
C TYR A 168 -11.82 13.37 10.78
N GLY A 169 -12.85 14.19 10.76
CA GLY A 169 -12.77 15.60 10.39
C GLY A 169 -13.82 16.48 11.06
N TYR A 170 -14.04 17.64 10.45
CA TYR A 170 -14.97 18.67 10.92
C TYR A 170 -16.03 18.92 9.84
N SER A 171 -17.21 19.40 10.22
CA SER A 171 -18.29 19.74 9.27
C SER A 171 -17.98 21.00 8.48
N ASP A 172 -17.28 21.96 9.08
CA ASP A 172 -16.97 23.24 8.45
C ASP A 172 -15.64 23.18 7.69
N HIS A 173 -15.61 23.84 6.54
CA HIS A 173 -14.37 24.03 5.78
C HIS A 173 -13.69 25.34 6.20
N LYS A 174 -12.39 25.28 6.50
CA LYS A 174 -11.58 26.45 6.85
C LYS A 174 -10.50 26.77 5.80
N PRO A 175 -10.25 28.06 5.50
CA PRO A 175 -9.12 28.46 4.65
C PRO A 175 -7.80 27.88 5.15
N LEU A 176 -6.83 27.64 4.25
CA LEU A 176 -5.53 27.02 4.57
C LEU A 176 -4.78 27.67 5.73
N ALA A 177 -4.87 29.00 5.86
CA ALA A 177 -4.20 29.77 6.91
C ALA A 177 -4.78 29.52 8.31
N GLU A 178 -6.02 29.04 8.41
CA GLU A 178 -6.70 28.79 9.68
C GLU A 178 -6.52 27.34 10.15
N GLN A 179 -6.77 27.09 11.43
CA GLN A 179 -6.82 25.75 12.00
C GLN A 179 -8.17 25.54 12.68
N HIS A 180 -8.68 24.32 12.62
CA HIS A 180 -9.81 23.92 13.46
C HIS A 180 -9.38 23.84 14.91
N SER A 181 -10.27 24.27 15.80
CA SER A 181 -10.13 24.14 17.25
C SER A 181 -10.88 22.91 17.76
N GLY A 182 -10.39 22.29 18.83
CA GLY A 182 -11.04 21.11 19.42
C GLY A 182 -10.85 19.83 18.59
N LYS A 183 -11.49 18.74 19.02
CA LYS A 183 -11.38 17.42 18.39
C LYS A 183 -12.28 17.33 17.14
N PRO A 184 -11.95 16.49 16.14
CA PRO A 184 -12.83 16.16 15.04
C PRO A 184 -14.21 15.72 15.53
N THR A 185 -15.26 16.15 14.83
CA THR A 185 -16.67 15.91 15.19
C THR A 185 -17.40 15.00 14.20
N HIS A 186 -16.77 14.67 13.07
CA HIS A 186 -17.38 13.89 11.99
C HIS A 186 -16.50 12.72 11.58
N LYS A 187 -17.12 11.56 11.37
CA LYS A 187 -16.48 10.36 10.81
C LYS A 187 -17.08 10.02 9.45
N MET A 188 -16.23 9.56 8.55
CA MET A 188 -16.61 8.95 7.27
C MET A 188 -15.83 7.65 7.11
N VAL A 189 -16.53 6.60 6.68
CA VAL A 189 -15.93 5.31 6.38
C VAL A 189 -16.10 5.01 4.91
N ALA A 190 -15.00 4.71 4.24
CA ALA A 190 -14.98 4.27 2.85
C ALA A 190 -14.16 3.00 2.71
N THR A 191 -14.42 2.24 1.65
CA THR A 191 -13.67 1.05 1.29
C THR A 191 -13.14 1.15 -0.13
N CYS A 192 -12.03 0.45 -0.37
CA CYS A 192 -11.62 0.05 -1.72
C CYS A 192 -11.53 -1.47 -1.74
N LYS A 193 -12.29 -2.12 -2.62
CA LYS A 193 -12.40 -3.57 -2.73
C LYS A 193 -11.91 -4.00 -4.09
N GLY A 194 -11.32 -5.20 -4.18
CA GLY A 194 -10.92 -5.76 -5.45
C GLY A 194 -10.61 -7.26 -5.39
N PRO A 195 -10.31 -7.88 -6.54
CA PRO A 195 -9.88 -9.28 -6.60
C PRO A 195 -8.52 -9.47 -5.93
N ASP A 196 -7.87 -10.62 -6.09
CA ASP A 196 -6.51 -10.86 -5.57
C ASP A 196 -5.58 -9.63 -5.73
N ALA A 197 -4.91 -9.26 -4.64
CA ALA A 197 -4.05 -8.10 -4.59
C ALA A 197 -2.77 -8.27 -5.43
N GLY A 198 -2.23 -9.49 -5.50
CA GLY A 198 -0.90 -9.77 -6.04
C GLY A 198 -0.81 -9.73 -7.56
N TYR A 199 -1.82 -10.25 -8.24
CA TYR A 199 -1.83 -10.51 -9.68
C TYR A 199 -2.92 -9.71 -10.36
N MET A 200 -4.20 -10.02 -10.10
CA MET A 200 -5.30 -9.40 -10.83
C MET A 200 -5.38 -7.91 -10.57
N SER A 201 -5.36 -7.50 -9.31
CA SER A 201 -5.50 -6.10 -8.93
C SER A 201 -4.27 -5.27 -9.25
N THR A 202 -3.07 -5.82 -9.03
CA THR A 202 -1.82 -5.12 -9.40
C THR A 202 -1.72 -4.92 -10.91
N SER A 203 -2.04 -5.94 -11.71
CA SER A 203 -2.09 -5.83 -13.18
C SER A 203 -3.16 -4.84 -13.63
N GLY A 204 -4.34 -4.90 -13.02
CA GLY A 204 -5.43 -3.95 -13.25
C GLY A 204 -4.99 -2.51 -12.99
N CYS A 205 -4.37 -2.23 -11.84
CA CYS A 205 -3.83 -0.91 -11.52
C CYS A 205 -2.83 -0.38 -12.57
N VAL A 206 -1.91 -1.22 -13.05
CA VAL A 206 -0.93 -0.84 -14.07
C VAL A 206 -1.62 -0.54 -15.40
N LEU A 207 -2.55 -1.39 -15.84
CA LEU A 207 -3.31 -1.18 -17.07
C LEU A 207 -4.20 0.06 -16.97
N SER A 208 -4.88 0.27 -15.85
CA SER A 208 -5.67 1.49 -15.60
C SER A 208 -4.79 2.75 -15.67
N ALA A 209 -3.58 2.71 -15.11
CA ALA A 209 -2.63 3.83 -15.22
C ALA A 209 -2.17 4.06 -16.66
N ALA A 210 -1.90 3.00 -17.43
CA ALA A 210 -1.54 3.10 -18.84
C ALA A 210 -2.70 3.70 -19.67
N LEU A 211 -3.93 3.23 -19.45
CA LEU A 211 -5.12 3.79 -20.10
C LEU A 211 -5.34 5.26 -19.72
N ALA A 212 -5.16 5.61 -18.44
CA ALA A 212 -5.23 6.99 -17.98
C ALA A 212 -4.12 7.89 -18.56
N LEU A 213 -2.97 7.33 -18.95
CA LEU A 213 -1.92 8.08 -19.64
C LEU A 213 -2.24 8.27 -21.13
N VAL A 214 -2.67 7.20 -21.81
CA VAL A 214 -2.88 7.20 -23.27
C VAL A 214 -4.15 7.94 -23.66
N HIS A 215 -5.21 7.80 -22.86
CA HIS A 215 -6.53 8.40 -23.13
C HIS A 215 -6.90 9.53 -22.16
N GLY A 216 -5.99 9.88 -21.25
CA GLY A 216 -6.27 10.88 -20.23
C GLY A 216 -6.24 12.30 -20.76
N GLU A 217 -7.31 13.03 -20.47
CA GLU A 217 -7.30 14.48 -20.42
C GLU A 217 -6.94 14.92 -19.00
N ASN A 218 -6.47 16.16 -18.81
CA ASN A 218 -6.13 16.74 -17.50
C ASN A 218 -4.94 16.10 -16.76
N LEU A 219 -3.99 15.50 -17.50
CA LEU A 219 -2.69 15.14 -16.95
C LEU A 219 -1.91 16.40 -16.52
N PRO A 220 -0.99 16.30 -15.54
CA PRO A 220 -0.12 17.42 -15.16
C PRO A 220 0.67 17.97 -16.36
N GLN A 221 0.75 19.29 -16.46
CA GLN A 221 1.51 19.97 -17.50
C GLN A 221 3.02 19.94 -17.21
N GLY A 222 3.85 20.03 -18.26
CA GLY A 222 5.31 20.18 -18.13
C GLY A 222 6.11 18.89 -17.97
N GLY A 223 5.46 17.72 -17.95
CA GLY A 223 6.12 16.42 -17.78
C GLY A 223 6.79 16.25 -16.41
N GLY A 224 7.33 15.07 -16.13
CA GLY A 224 8.07 14.78 -14.89
C GLY A 224 7.59 13.53 -14.15
N VAL A 225 7.98 13.42 -12.88
CA VAL A 225 7.71 12.24 -12.04
C VAL A 225 6.63 12.57 -11.00
N PHE A 226 5.44 12.02 -11.22
CA PHE A 226 4.28 12.22 -10.36
C PHE A 226 3.92 10.96 -9.60
N THR A 227 3.26 11.10 -8.45
CA THR A 227 2.52 9.98 -7.87
C THR A 227 1.24 9.75 -8.68
N THR A 228 0.67 8.54 -8.59
CA THR A 228 -0.58 8.21 -9.28
C THR A 228 -1.73 9.14 -8.88
N ALA A 229 -1.82 9.53 -7.60
CA ALA A 229 -2.83 10.49 -7.15
C ALA A 229 -2.62 11.88 -7.79
N SER A 230 -1.39 12.40 -7.83
CA SER A 230 -1.11 13.70 -8.45
C SER A 230 -1.29 13.68 -9.97
N ALA A 231 -0.99 12.56 -10.63
CA ALA A 231 -1.11 12.39 -12.07
C ALA A 231 -2.55 12.16 -12.54
N PHE A 232 -3.28 11.30 -11.83
CA PHE A 232 -4.50 10.68 -12.36
C PHE A 232 -5.78 11.09 -11.64
N ALA A 233 -5.72 11.84 -10.52
CA ALA A 233 -6.92 12.19 -9.74
C ALA A 233 -7.99 12.94 -10.54
N LYS A 234 -7.62 13.62 -11.63
CA LYS A 234 -8.55 14.35 -12.52
C LYS A 234 -8.82 13.62 -13.86
N THR A 235 -8.43 12.36 -13.95
CA THR A 235 -8.61 11.51 -15.14
C THR A 235 -9.72 10.47 -14.90
N LYS A 236 -9.98 9.61 -15.89
CA LYS A 236 -10.93 8.48 -15.80
C LYS A 236 -10.36 7.23 -15.10
N ILE A 237 -9.27 7.37 -14.33
CA ILE A 237 -8.59 6.25 -13.67
C ILE A 237 -9.53 5.36 -12.85
N TYR A 238 -10.49 5.94 -12.14
CA TYR A 238 -11.45 5.18 -11.32
C TYR A 238 -12.38 4.30 -12.15
N SER A 239 -12.82 4.76 -13.32
CA SER A 239 -13.62 3.94 -14.24
C SER A 239 -12.81 2.79 -14.83
N TYR A 240 -11.53 3.01 -15.11
CA TYR A 240 -10.65 1.92 -15.55
C TYR A 240 -10.40 0.91 -14.43
N LEU A 241 -10.16 1.36 -13.20
CA LEU A 241 -10.00 0.48 -12.04
C LEU A 241 -11.26 -0.37 -11.82
N GLU A 242 -12.44 0.22 -11.94
CA GLU A 242 -13.72 -0.47 -11.82
C GLU A 242 -13.88 -1.59 -12.86
N SER A 243 -13.42 -1.39 -14.10
CA SER A 243 -13.44 -2.44 -15.13
C SER A 243 -12.57 -3.66 -14.80
N PHE A 244 -11.60 -3.52 -13.90
CA PHE A 244 -10.79 -4.62 -13.34
C PHE A 244 -11.31 -5.12 -11.99
N GLY A 245 -12.52 -4.72 -11.59
CA GLY A 245 -13.15 -5.11 -10.34
C GLY A 245 -12.65 -4.35 -9.11
N ILE A 246 -11.89 -3.27 -9.29
CA ILE A 246 -11.38 -2.43 -8.19
C ILE A 246 -12.34 -1.26 -7.98
N THR A 247 -13.12 -1.30 -6.91
CA THR A 247 -14.20 -0.35 -6.64
C THR A 247 -13.94 0.44 -5.37
N PHE A 248 -14.48 1.67 -5.31
CA PHE A 248 -14.42 2.54 -4.14
C PHE A 248 -15.85 2.86 -3.70
N GLN A 249 -16.15 2.75 -2.41
CA GLN A 249 -17.49 2.96 -1.89
C GLN A 249 -17.45 3.66 -0.53
N VAL A 250 -18.44 4.53 -0.27
CA VAL A 250 -18.70 5.07 1.07
C VAL A 250 -19.62 4.10 1.80
N GLU A 251 -19.15 3.55 2.93
CA GLU A 251 -19.88 2.56 3.74
C GLU A 251 -20.80 3.22 4.77
N THR A 252 -20.34 4.31 5.37
CA THR A 252 -21.11 5.05 6.38
C THR A 252 -20.87 6.55 6.18
N PRO A 253 -21.90 7.29 5.72
CA PRO A 253 -21.80 8.73 5.53
C PRO A 253 -21.73 9.46 6.88
N GLN A 254 -21.41 10.74 6.81
CA GLN A 254 -21.14 11.64 7.95
C GLN A 254 -22.09 11.42 9.14
N HIS A 255 -21.54 10.91 10.24
CA HIS A 255 -22.21 10.91 11.54
C HIS A 255 -21.35 11.66 12.57
N HIS A 256 -22.02 12.24 13.56
CA HIS A 256 -21.35 12.80 14.74
C HIS A 256 -20.62 11.67 15.48
N ILE A 257 -19.33 11.85 15.73
CA ILE A 257 -18.46 10.89 16.46
C ILE A 257 -18.83 10.85 17.93
#